data_AF-A0A1F8PGF0-F1
#
_entry.id   AF-A0A1F8PGF0-F1
#
_cell.length_a   1.000
_cell.length_b   1.000
_cell.length_c   1.000
_cell.angle_alpha   90.00
_cell.angle_beta   90.00
_cell.angle_gamma   90.00
#
_symmetry.space_group_name_H-M   'P 1'
#
loop_
_entity.id
_entity.type
_entity.pdbx_description
1 polymer ?
#
loop_
_entity_poly.entity_id
_entity_poly.type
_entity_poly.pdbx_seq_one_letter_code
_entity_poly.pdbx_strand_id
1 'polypeptide(L)'
;MSSIEYDPSVVNAAQILGIEQPHNDFIRIWTSFGTPALIAFIWLFICIFLNFYESYRKSSGVFIKAVSLGCFAALAAYIVNAATHNVMGSVFYLWILGGFSIATNNLVELKRRNSVKMLT
;
A
#
# COMPACT_ATOMS: atom_id res chain seq x y z
N MET A 1 -41.27 17.53 12.53
CA MET A 1 -40.23 16.48 12.59
C MET A 1 -40.73 15.33 11.74
N SER A 2 -40.41 15.31 10.44
CA SER A 2 -40.87 14.26 9.52
C SER A 2 -40.01 13.01 9.71
N SER A 3 -40.63 11.91 10.14
CA SER A 3 -40.02 10.58 10.10
C SER A 3 -39.76 10.21 8.64
N ILE A 4 -38.49 10.12 8.25
CA ILE A 4 -38.12 9.53 6.96
C ILE A 4 -38.55 8.07 7.02
N GLU A 5 -39.57 7.74 6.23
CA GLU A 5 -40.09 6.38 6.09
C GLU A 5 -39.01 5.52 5.44
N TYR A 6 -38.51 4.53 6.18
CA TYR A 6 -37.53 3.58 5.69
C TYR A 6 -38.22 2.66 4.68
N ASP A 7 -38.00 2.91 3.40
CA ASP A 7 -38.50 2.05 2.32
C ASP A 7 -37.44 1.01 1.92
N PRO A 8 -37.60 -0.26 2.33
CA PRO A 8 -36.65 -1.32 1.99
C PRO A 8 -36.62 -1.63 0.48
N SER A 9 -37.60 -1.17 -0.30
CA SER A 9 -37.62 -1.39 -1.76
C SER A 9 -36.60 -0.51 -2.50
N VAL A 10 -36.32 0.69 -1.99
CA VAL A 10 -35.32 1.62 -2.56
C VAL A 10 -33.90 1.13 -2.30
N VAL A 11 -33.64 0.57 -1.11
CA VAL A 11 -32.35 -0.03 -0.75
C VAL A 11 -32.08 -1.29 -1.60
N ASN A 12 -33.10 -2.12 -1.80
CA ASN A 12 -33.00 -3.30 -2.66
C ASN A 12 -32.81 -2.95 -4.13
N ALA A 13 -33.43 -1.88 -4.64
CA ALA A 13 -33.26 -1.48 -6.04
C ALA A 13 -31.79 -1.16 -6.38
N ALA A 14 -31.05 -0.50 -5.49
CA ALA A 14 -29.62 -0.22 -5.69
C ALA A 14 -28.75 -1.49 -5.68
N GLN A 15 -29.07 -2.48 -4.84
CA GLN A 15 -28.40 -3.79 -4.84
C GLN A 15 -28.75 -4.64 -6.07
N ILE A 16 -30.02 -4.61 -6.53
CA ILE A 16 -30.52 -5.37 -7.68
C ILE A 16 -30.04 -4.77 -9.00
N LEU A 17 -29.81 -3.46 -9.06
CA LEU A 17 -29.25 -2.75 -10.23
C LEU A 17 -27.77 -3.08 -10.50
N GLY A 18 -27.13 -3.93 -9.68
CA GLY A 18 -25.74 -4.30 -9.87
C GLY A 18 -24.78 -3.13 -9.68
N ILE A 19 -25.17 -2.12 -8.89
CA ILE A 19 -24.25 -1.10 -8.38
C ILE A 19 -23.43 -1.73 -7.24
N GLU A 20 -22.80 -2.87 -7.53
CA GLU A 20 -21.74 -3.43 -6.71
C GLU A 20 -20.59 -2.43 -6.79
N GLN A 21 -20.34 -1.72 -5.68
CA GLN A 21 -19.10 -0.96 -5.56
C GLN A 21 -17.96 -1.96 -5.77
N PRO A 22 -16.99 -1.69 -6.66
CA PRO A 22 -15.92 -2.64 -6.91
C PRO A 22 -15.23 -2.97 -5.59
N HIS A 23 -15.36 -4.21 -5.13
CA HIS A 23 -14.78 -4.69 -3.87
C HIS A 23 -13.24 -4.87 -3.97
N ASN A 24 -12.62 -4.28 -4.98
CA ASN A 24 -11.21 -4.39 -5.30
C ASN A 24 -10.70 -3.01 -5.72
N ASP A 25 -9.71 -2.49 -4.99
CA ASP A 25 -9.14 -1.17 -5.22
C ASP A 25 -8.51 -1.05 -6.62
N PHE A 26 -7.92 -2.12 -7.16
CA PHE A 26 -7.35 -2.12 -8.52
C PHE A 26 -8.44 -1.96 -9.58
N ILE A 27 -9.55 -2.69 -9.46
CA ILE A 27 -10.68 -2.56 -10.39
C ILE A 27 -11.28 -1.16 -10.26
N ARG A 28 -11.48 -0.67 -9.03
CA ARG A 28 -12.00 0.67 -8.77
C ARG A 28 -11.13 1.76 -9.40
N ILE A 29 -9.81 1.67 -9.23
CA ILE A 29 -8.87 2.63 -9.82
C ILE A 29 -8.92 2.56 -11.35
N TRP A 30 -8.95 1.35 -11.89
CA TRP A 30 -8.98 1.16 -13.34
C TRP A 30 -10.27 1.70 -13.98
N THR A 31 -11.44 1.43 -13.40
CA THR A 31 -12.71 1.91 -13.94
C THR A 31 -12.93 3.41 -13.72
N SER A 32 -12.39 3.98 -12.63
CA SER A 32 -12.56 5.39 -12.30
C SER A 32 -11.55 6.31 -12.99
N PHE A 33 -10.32 5.85 -13.18
CA PHE A 33 -9.20 6.68 -13.65
C PHE A 33 -8.46 6.10 -14.88
N GLY A 34 -8.83 4.90 -15.34
CA GLY A 34 -8.27 4.26 -16.53
C GLY A 34 -6.95 3.51 -16.30
N THR A 35 -6.44 2.93 -17.37
CA THR A 35 -5.20 2.12 -17.38
C THR A 35 -3.95 2.86 -16.88
N PRO A 36 -3.71 4.15 -17.21
CA PRO A 36 -2.52 4.85 -16.73
C PRO A 36 -2.45 4.95 -15.20
N ALA A 37 -3.59 5.21 -14.55
CA ALA A 37 -3.66 5.29 -13.08
C ALA A 37 -3.40 3.93 -12.43
N LEU A 38 -3.93 2.85 -13.01
CA LEU A 38 -3.65 1.49 -12.56
C LEU A 38 -2.15 1.15 -12.65
N ILE A 39 -1.50 1.52 -13.75
CA ILE A 39 -0.05 1.32 -13.94
C ILE A 39 0.73 2.08 -12.86
N ALA A 40 0.40 3.35 -12.63
CA ALA A 40 1.07 4.15 -11.58
C ALA A 40 0.86 3.57 -10.18
N PHE A 41 -0.33 3.03 -9.90
CA PHE A 41 -0.64 2.40 -8.62
C PHE A 41 0.16 1.11 -8.40
N ILE A 42 0.25 0.25 -9.42
CA ILE A 42 1.09 -0.97 -9.38
C ILE A 42 2.57 -0.60 -9.25
N TRP A 43 3.01 0.41 -10.01
CA TRP A 43 4.39 0.91 -9.96
C TRP A 43 4.78 1.38 -8.55
N LEU A 44 3.88 2.07 -7.85
CA LEU A 44 4.12 2.49 -6.47
C LEU A 44 4.41 1.30 -5.55
N PHE A 45 3.63 0.22 -5.63
CA PHE A 45 3.90 -1.00 -4.86
C PHE A 45 5.25 -1.60 -5.20
N ILE A 46 5.60 -1.66 -6.48
CA ILE A 46 6.89 -2.18 -6.94
C ILE A 46 8.05 -1.34 -6.34
N CYS A 47 7.96 -0.01 -6.37
CA CYS A 47 8.99 0.84 -5.78
C CYS A 47 9.17 0.60 -4.28
N ILE A 48 8.07 0.53 -3.52
CA ILE A 48 8.11 0.29 -2.07
C ILE A 48 8.71 -1.10 -1.79
N PHE A 49 8.29 -2.12 -2.57
CA PHE A 49 8.80 -3.48 -2.47
C PHE A 49 10.31 -3.54 -2.73
N LEU A 50 10.79 -2.91 -3.79
CA LEU A 50 12.21 -2.87 -4.15
C LEU A 50 13.03 -2.17 -3.05
N ASN A 51 12.53 -1.08 -2.48
CA ASN A 51 13.20 -0.38 -1.37
C ASN A 51 13.39 -1.29 -0.14
N PHE A 52 12.35 -2.02 0.27
CA PHE A 52 12.46 -2.97 1.39
C PHE A 52 13.38 -4.14 1.08
N TYR A 53 13.28 -4.69 -0.14
CA TYR A 53 14.14 -5.78 -0.59
C TYR A 53 15.62 -5.36 -0.60
N GLU A 54 15.93 -4.19 -1.16
CA GLU A 54 17.29 -3.64 -1.16
C GLU A 54 17.79 -3.37 0.25
N SER A 55 16.98 -2.76 1.11
CA SER A 55 17.32 -2.49 2.52
C SER A 55 17.65 -3.78 3.26
N TYR A 56 16.86 -4.83 3.04
CA TYR A 56 17.10 -6.15 3.62
C TYR A 56 18.42 -6.77 3.12
N ARG A 57 18.67 -6.72 1.81
CA ARG A 57 19.87 -7.31 1.18
C ARG A 57 21.16 -6.57 1.55
N LYS A 58 21.12 -5.24 1.59
CA LYS A 58 22.29 -4.37 1.82
C LYS A 58 22.60 -4.14 3.30
N SER A 59 21.62 -4.28 4.19
CA SER A 59 21.83 -4.09 5.61
C SER A 59 22.70 -5.20 6.22
N SER A 60 23.62 -4.83 7.12
CA SER A 60 24.30 -5.76 8.02
C SER A 60 23.64 -5.87 9.40
N GLY A 61 22.78 -4.91 9.75
CA GLY A 61 22.14 -4.86 11.07
C GLY A 61 20.89 -5.74 11.14
N VAL A 62 20.82 -6.61 12.14
CA VAL A 62 19.68 -7.52 12.40
C VAL A 62 18.37 -6.74 12.53
N PHE A 63 18.39 -5.60 13.22
CA PHE A 63 17.22 -4.73 13.39
C PHE A 63 16.65 -4.24 12.05
N ILE A 64 17.47 -3.61 11.21
CA ILE A 64 17.00 -3.08 9.91
C ILE A 64 16.52 -4.21 9.00
N LYS A 65 17.17 -5.39 9.04
CA LYS A 65 16.69 -6.56 8.29
C LYS A 65 15.32 -7.01 8.77
N ALA A 66 15.12 -7.15 10.08
CA ALA A 66 13.85 -7.55 10.66
C ALA A 66 12.74 -6.53 10.34
N VAL A 67 13.01 -5.24 10.48
CA VAL A 67 12.06 -4.17 10.13
C VAL A 67 11.72 -4.20 8.64
N SER A 68 12.72 -4.29 7.76
CA SER A 68 12.49 -4.33 6.31
C SER A 68 11.63 -5.54 5.90
N LEU A 69 11.90 -6.71 6.51
CA LEU A 69 11.13 -7.93 6.24
C LEU A 69 9.70 -7.86 6.81
N GLY A 70 9.54 -7.27 8.00
CA GLY A 70 8.21 -7.05 8.60
C GLY A 70 7.36 -6.09 7.77
N CYS A 71 7.94 -4.97 7.34
CA CYS A 71 7.24 -4.01 6.46
C CYS A 71 6.95 -4.60 5.08
N PHE A 72 7.83 -5.46 4.56
CA PHE A 72 7.59 -6.21 3.34
C PHE A 72 6.36 -7.12 3.46
N ALA A 73 6.25 -7.89 4.55
CA ALA A 73 5.09 -8.73 4.81
C ALA A 73 3.81 -7.89 4.99
N ALA A 74 3.90 -6.74 5.67
CA ALA A 74 2.78 -5.82 5.82
C ALA A 74 2.31 -5.23 4.47
N LEU A 75 3.25 -4.92 3.55
CA LEU A 75 2.92 -4.47 2.20
C LEU A 75 2.22 -5.57 1.39
N ALA A 76 2.70 -6.81 1.47
CA ALA A 76 2.06 -7.94 0.81
C ALA A 76 0.64 -8.16 1.34
N ALA A 77 0.45 -8.12 2.66
CA ALA A 77 -0.87 -8.20 3.28
C ALA A 77 -1.78 -7.06 2.82
N TYR A 78 -1.26 -5.83 2.72
CA TYR A 78 -2.02 -4.69 2.20
C TYR A 78 -2.45 -4.90 0.74
N ILE A 79 -1.57 -5.39 -0.13
CA ILE A 79 -1.90 -5.66 -1.55
C ILE A 79 -3.00 -6.72 -1.66
N VAL A 80 -2.88 -7.81 -0.89
CA VAL A 80 -3.92 -8.86 -0.86
C VAL A 80 -5.24 -8.30 -0.35
N ASN A 81 -5.21 -7.45 0.68
CA ASN A 81 -6.40 -6.81 1.19
C ASN A 81 -7.01 -5.85 0.15
N ALA A 82 -6.21 -5.04 -0.53
CA ALA A 82 -6.65 -4.14 -1.61
C ALA A 82 -7.22 -4.88 -2.83
N ALA A 83 -6.77 -6.12 -3.07
CA ALA A 83 -7.29 -6.97 -4.13
C ALA A 83 -8.61 -7.68 -3.76
N THR A 84 -8.88 -7.88 -2.47
CA THR A 84 -10.05 -8.63 -1.99
C THR A 84 -11.14 -7.75 -1.38
N HIS A 85 -10.78 -6.56 -0.92
CA HIS A 85 -11.64 -5.58 -0.26
C HIS A 85 -11.33 -4.17 -0.77
N ASN A 86 -12.26 -3.23 -0.53
CA ASN A 86 -12.10 -1.81 -0.86
C ASN A 86 -11.43 -1.11 0.33
N VAL A 87 -10.09 -1.07 0.33
CA VAL A 87 -9.26 -0.56 1.45
C VAL A 87 -8.74 0.84 1.16
N MET A 88 -9.21 1.48 0.09
CA MET A 88 -8.85 2.85 -0.28
C MET A 88 -9.13 3.87 0.83
N GLY A 89 -10.08 3.61 1.74
CA GLY A 89 -10.30 4.41 2.95
C GLY A 89 -9.10 4.42 3.91
N SER A 90 -8.18 3.47 3.75
CA SER A 90 -6.98 3.29 4.56
C SER A 90 -5.69 3.51 3.77
N VAL A 91 -5.72 4.40 2.75
CA VAL A 91 -4.54 4.81 1.96
C VAL A 91 -3.40 5.33 2.85
N PHE A 92 -3.73 5.78 4.06
CA PHE A 92 -2.77 6.19 5.09
C PHE A 92 -1.72 5.10 5.39
N TYR A 93 -2.11 3.82 5.45
CA TYR A 93 -1.15 2.73 5.69
C TYR A 93 -0.15 2.57 4.55
N LEU A 94 -0.60 2.76 3.30
CA LEU A 94 0.28 2.72 2.14
C LEU A 94 1.35 3.82 2.22
N TRP A 95 0.97 5.03 2.63
CA TRP A 95 1.91 6.13 2.80
C TRP A 95 2.88 5.92 3.97
N ILE A 96 2.44 5.34 5.08
CA ILE A 96 3.33 4.93 6.17
C ILE A 96 4.36 3.91 5.66
N LEU A 97 3.91 2.87 4.96
CA LEU A 97 4.79 1.86 4.40
C LEU A 97 5.76 2.46 3.38
N GLY A 98 5.29 3.39 2.55
CA GLY A 98 6.13 4.16 1.64
C GLY A 98 7.22 4.95 2.37
N GLY A 99 6.85 5.69 3.42
CA GLY A 99 7.79 6.43 4.26
C GLY A 99 8.83 5.53 4.93
N PHE A 100 8.41 4.39 5.49
CA PHE A 100 9.35 3.41 6.06
C PHE A 100 10.28 2.80 5.02
N SER A 101 9.81 2.56 3.79
CA SER A 101 10.67 2.03 2.73
C SER A 101 11.82 2.98 2.40
N ILE A 102 11.56 4.29 2.39
CA ILE A 102 12.56 5.32 2.13
C ILE A 102 13.49 5.46 3.35
N ALA A 103 12.93 5.50 4.57
CA ALA A 103 13.70 5.65 5.79
C ALA A 103 14.69 4.49 6.00
N THR A 104 14.23 3.25 5.82
CA THR A 104 15.09 2.07 5.94
C THR A 104 16.21 2.06 4.92
N ASN A 105 15.92 2.42 3.66
CA ASN A 105 16.94 2.47 2.61
C ASN A 105 17.99 3.57 2.89
N ASN A 106 17.54 4.75 3.33
CA ASN A 106 18.44 5.84 3.72
C ASN A 106 19.33 5.48 4.92
N LEU A 107 18.80 4.76 5.92
CA LEU A 107 19.59 4.31 7.07
C LEU A 107 20.71 3.35 6.66
N VAL A 108 20.43 2.43 5.73
CA VAL A 108 21.45 1.51 5.19
C VAL A 108 22.54 2.29 4.45
N GLU A 109 22.15 3.25 3.62
CA GLU A 109 23.08 4.06 2.83
C GLU A 109 23.95 4.97 3.73
N LEU A 110 23.37 5.57 4.77
CA LEU A 110 24.10 6.37 5.76
C LEU A 110 25.13 5.53 6.53
N LYS A 111 24.73 4.32 6.98
CA LYS A 111 25.65 3.41 7.66
C LYS A 111 26.84 3.05 6.76
N ARG A 112 26.58 2.78 5.47
CA ARG A 112 27.62 2.48 4.46
C ARG A 112 28.60 3.64 4.30
N ARG A 113 28.10 4.87 4.15
CA ARG A 113 28.93 6.08 3.98
C ARG A 113 29.83 6.34 5.19
N ASN A 114 29.30 6.16 6.41
CA ASN A 114 30.07 6.36 7.63
C ASN A 114 31.18 5.31 7.81
N SER A 115 30.95 4.07 7.37
CA SER A 115 31.99 3.04 7.38
C SER A 115 33.17 3.35 6.45
N VAL A 116 32.92 3.98 5.30
CA VAL A 116 34.00 4.36 4.36
C VAL A 116 34.86 5.49 4.92
N LYS A 117 34.24 6.50 5.56
CA LYS A 117 34.97 7.65 6.12
C LYS A 117 35.92 7.31 7.28
N MET A 118 35.72 6.18 7.96
CA MET A 118 36.62 5.75 9.06
C MET A 118 37.89 5.06 8.57
N LEU A 119 37.98 4.72 7.28
CA LEU A 119 39.12 4.02 6.68
C LEU A 119 40.08 4.94 5.92
N THR A 120 39.71 6.21 5.75
CA THR A 120 40.51 7.27 5.09
C THR A 120 41.01 8.26 6.12
#